data_AF-A0A0F9EAN3-F1
#
_entry.id   AF-A0A0F9EAN3-F1
#
_cell.length_a   1.000
_cell.length_b   1.000
_cell.length_c   1.000
_cell.angle_alpha   90.00
_cell.angle_beta   90.00
_cell.angle_gamma   90.00
#
_symmetry.space_group_name_H-M   'P 1'
#
loop_
_entity.id
_entity.type
_entity.pdbx_description
1 polymer ?
#
loop_
_entity_poly.entity_id
_entity_poly.type
_entity_poly.pdbx_seq_one_letter_code
_entity_poly.pdbx_strand_id
1 'polypeptide(L)'
;KGIICDRCQVKVTHSRVRRKRMGHINLAAPVVHIWFFKAIPNHLGTLLAMKAVDLEKIIYFQDYVVTDPGESPLKLGQLLSEGEFREASNKYGESFKALVGAEAIKALLSDINLDVLSMELRLAIVETNSKQKIKDLTKRLKTVNAIKNSDSKPEWVVLEVIPVIPPDLRPLVLLESGNFATSDLNDLYRRIINRNNRLKKLMDLNAPDVIIRNEKRMLQQAVDSLLDNGRCRRPVLGSNNRPLKSLTDMIKGKQGRFRENLLGKRVDYSARSVIVVGPNLKLYQCGLPKKIALELYQPFIIRKLKQHGLADTIKSAKRMIERRDEQVWDVLEEVIHQHPVLLNRAPTLHRMGVQAFEPVLVEGNAIMLHPLACKGFNADFDGDQMAVHLPLSVESQTEAYTLMMTTSNIFSPANGSPMVGPSQDMVMGNYYLTYMRMGEKGEGMAFRDTFEAIMAYEMGKVGLQAKVKVQVDKSVKREAGDEVEGSGHQVIETTVGRCIFNAMLPAGIPFYDMIMS
;
A
#
# COMPACT_ATOMS: atom_id res chain seq x y z
N LYS A 1 30.90 13.42 23.82
CA LYS A 1 30.18 13.03 22.57
C LYS A 1 30.90 13.68 21.40
N GLY A 2 31.12 12.97 20.28
CA GLY A 2 31.79 13.53 19.09
C GLY A 2 33.30 13.30 19.01
N ILE A 3 33.92 12.82 20.08
CA ILE A 3 35.33 12.42 20.15
C ILE A 3 35.54 11.14 19.33
N ILE A 4 36.66 11.08 18.61
CA ILE A 4 37.13 9.90 17.89
C ILE A 4 38.11 9.19 18.81
N CYS A 5 37.93 7.89 19.03
CA CYS A 5 38.84 7.09 19.84
C CYS A 5 40.18 6.89 19.10
N ASP A 6 41.32 7.20 19.72
CA ASP A 6 42.62 7.08 19.06
C ASP A 6 43.01 5.64 18.72
N ARG A 7 42.54 4.66 19.52
CA ARG A 7 42.86 3.23 19.33
C ARG A 7 42.09 2.59 18.18
N CYS A 8 40.78 2.79 18.13
CA CYS A 8 39.92 2.13 17.14
C CYS A 8 39.40 3.07 16.04
N GLN A 9 39.68 4.37 16.13
CA GLN A 9 39.24 5.41 15.20
C GLN A 9 37.71 5.50 15.04
N VAL A 10 36.95 4.94 15.99
CA VAL A 10 35.48 5.01 15.98
C VAL A 10 35.01 6.26 16.72
N LYS A 11 34.16 7.04 16.04
CA LYS A 11 33.53 8.23 16.62
C LYS A 11 32.42 7.87 17.60
N VAL A 12 32.53 8.34 18.85
CA VAL A 12 31.52 8.12 19.91
C VAL A 12 30.27 8.96 19.62
N THR A 13 29.25 8.31 19.04
CA THR A 13 27.95 8.90 18.65
C THR A 13 26.81 7.90 18.87
N HIS A 14 25.56 8.35 18.76
CA HIS A 14 24.40 7.46 18.83
C HIS A 14 24.45 6.40 17.72
N SER A 15 24.15 5.14 18.07
CA SER A 15 24.14 4.01 17.13
C SER A 15 23.22 4.22 15.92
N ARG A 16 22.13 4.97 16.08
CA ARG A 16 21.16 5.33 15.02
C ARG A 16 21.81 5.96 13.78
N VAL A 17 22.99 6.57 13.93
CA VAL A 17 23.74 7.16 12.81
C VAL A 17 24.19 6.09 11.79
N ARG A 18 24.33 4.82 12.20
CA ARG A 18 24.65 3.67 11.33
C ARG A 18 23.57 3.37 10.29
N ARG A 19 22.36 3.90 10.45
CA ARG A 19 21.28 3.81 9.45
C ARG A 19 21.36 4.88 8.36
N LYS A 20 22.11 5.97 8.60
CA LYS A 20 22.20 7.13 7.69
C LYS A 20 23.54 7.25 6.97
N ARG A 21 24.65 6.82 7.59
CA ARG A 21 25.99 6.94 6.99
C ARG A 21 26.20 5.91 5.89
N MET A 22 26.45 6.40 4.68
CA MET A 22 26.83 5.58 3.52
C MET A 22 28.35 5.39 3.46
N GLY A 23 28.78 4.32 2.80
CA GLY A 23 30.17 4.13 2.39
C GLY A 23 30.30 4.21 0.87
N HIS A 24 31.50 3.98 0.36
CA HIS A 24 31.73 3.83 -1.08
C HIS A 24 32.81 2.76 -1.35
N ILE A 25 32.83 2.24 -2.56
CA ILE A 25 33.84 1.32 -3.09
C ILE A 25 34.44 1.96 -4.33
N ASN A 26 35.74 2.22 -4.32
CA ASN A 26 36.48 2.68 -5.49
C ASN A 26 36.78 1.49 -6.41
N LEU A 27 36.20 1.51 -7.61
CA LEU A 27 36.40 0.45 -8.59
C LEU A 27 37.79 0.56 -9.22
N ALA A 28 38.40 -0.57 -9.53
CA ALA A 28 39.69 -0.67 -10.20
C ALA A 28 39.58 -0.44 -11.72
N ALA A 29 38.39 -0.67 -12.28
CA ALA A 29 38.04 -0.34 -13.65
C ALA A 29 36.62 0.25 -13.68
N PRO A 30 36.33 1.18 -14.60
CA PRO A 30 34.99 1.75 -14.74
C PRO A 30 33.98 0.66 -15.15
N VAL A 31 32.72 0.87 -14.77
CA VAL A 31 31.62 -0.08 -14.98
C VAL A 31 30.40 0.67 -15.51
N VAL A 32 29.76 0.19 -16.57
CA VAL A 32 28.55 0.84 -17.11
C VAL A 32 27.35 0.50 -16.24
N HIS A 33 26.55 1.49 -15.87
CA HIS A 33 25.37 1.26 -15.04
C HIS A 33 24.25 0.51 -15.81
N ILE A 34 23.86 -0.69 -15.31
CA ILE A 34 22.93 -1.62 -15.98
C ILE A 34 21.61 -1.01 -16.44
N TRP A 35 21.01 -0.11 -15.65
CA TRP A 35 19.75 0.54 -16.02
C TRP A 35 19.82 1.31 -17.34
N PHE A 36 20.96 1.90 -17.72
CA PHE A 36 20.98 2.75 -18.91
C PHE A 36 21.17 2.00 -20.23
N PHE A 37 21.65 0.75 -20.19
CA PHE A 37 21.87 -0.06 -21.40
C PHE A 37 20.96 -1.31 -21.49
N LYS A 38 20.45 -1.83 -20.36
CA LYS A 38 19.50 -2.96 -20.34
C LYS A 38 18.06 -2.59 -20.02
N ALA A 39 17.78 -1.38 -19.51
CA ALA A 39 16.40 -0.96 -19.35
C ALA A 39 15.77 -0.56 -20.68
N ILE A 40 14.44 -0.62 -20.72
CA ILE A 40 13.65 -0.16 -21.85
C ILE A 40 12.97 1.14 -21.40
N PRO A 41 13.19 2.27 -22.10
CA PRO A 41 14.02 2.42 -23.31
C PRO A 41 15.54 2.41 -23.01
N ASN A 42 16.33 1.94 -23.97
CA ASN A 42 17.80 1.94 -23.88
C ASN A 42 18.32 3.36 -24.16
N HIS A 43 18.53 4.13 -23.10
CA HIS A 43 19.00 5.52 -23.18
C HIS A 43 20.41 5.62 -23.75
N LEU A 44 21.31 4.71 -23.38
CA LEU A 44 22.69 4.70 -23.88
C LEU A 44 22.74 4.40 -25.38
N GLY A 45 22.00 3.40 -25.84
CA GLY A 45 21.89 3.05 -27.26
C GLY A 45 21.25 4.15 -28.09
N THR A 46 20.25 4.84 -27.53
CA THR A 46 19.63 6.00 -28.19
C THR A 46 20.63 7.14 -28.34
N LEU A 47 21.44 7.43 -27.33
CA LEU A 47 22.43 8.51 -27.35
C LEU A 47 23.56 8.22 -28.35
N LEU A 48 24.14 7.02 -28.31
CA LEU A 48 25.24 6.59 -29.18
C LEU A 48 24.80 6.15 -30.59
N ALA A 49 23.48 6.10 -30.86
CA ALA A 49 22.92 5.54 -32.09
C ALA A 49 23.38 4.09 -32.39
N MET A 50 23.53 3.28 -31.33
CA MET A 50 23.95 1.88 -31.40
C MET A 50 22.82 0.94 -31.01
N LYS A 51 22.82 -0.28 -31.57
CA LYS A 51 21.86 -1.33 -31.16
C LYS A 51 22.22 -1.83 -29.76
N ALA A 52 21.22 -2.29 -29.02
CA ALA A 52 21.43 -2.82 -27.67
C ALA A 52 22.38 -4.04 -27.64
N VAL A 53 22.28 -4.92 -28.65
CA VAL A 53 23.15 -6.10 -28.78
C VAL A 53 24.61 -5.68 -28.94
N ASP A 54 24.87 -4.69 -29.78
CA ASP A 54 26.21 -4.17 -30.07
C ASP A 54 26.84 -3.55 -28.82
N LEU A 55 26.06 -2.78 -28.04
CA LEU A 55 26.50 -2.26 -26.75
C LEU A 55 26.83 -3.36 -25.75
N GLU A 56 26.02 -4.43 -25.68
CA GLU A 56 26.34 -5.57 -24.80
C GLU A 56 27.67 -6.23 -25.19
N LYS A 57 27.95 -6.37 -26.49
CA LYS A 57 29.21 -6.96 -26.96
C LYS A 57 30.43 -6.12 -26.55
N ILE A 58 30.33 -4.80 -26.65
CA ILE A 58 31.40 -3.87 -26.20
C ILE A 58 31.58 -3.97 -24.68
N ILE A 59 30.49 -3.82 -23.91
CA ILE A 59 30.53 -3.76 -22.44
C ILE A 59 31.04 -5.07 -21.82
N TYR A 60 30.66 -6.22 -22.38
CA TYR A 60 31.09 -7.54 -21.89
C TYR A 60 32.38 -8.06 -22.53
N PHE A 61 33.19 -7.18 -23.12
CA PHE A 61 34.51 -7.47 -23.66
C PHE A 61 34.53 -8.54 -24.77
N GLN A 62 33.57 -8.50 -25.69
CA GLN A 62 33.51 -9.39 -26.86
C GLN A 62 34.11 -8.73 -28.11
N ASP A 63 33.65 -7.53 -28.44
CA ASP A 63 34.07 -6.77 -29.64
C ASP A 63 34.67 -5.43 -29.23
N TYR A 64 35.58 -4.90 -30.05
CA TYR A 64 36.13 -3.55 -29.89
C TYR A 64 35.25 -2.53 -30.60
N VAL A 65 35.33 -1.28 -30.16
CA VAL A 65 34.70 -0.15 -30.83
C VAL A 65 35.75 0.91 -31.15
N VAL A 66 35.72 1.42 -32.38
CA VAL A 66 36.60 2.52 -32.81
C VAL A 66 36.17 3.80 -32.09
N THR A 67 37.03 4.30 -31.21
CA THR A 67 36.83 5.56 -30.50
C THR A 67 37.41 6.73 -31.28
N ASP A 68 38.55 6.51 -31.95
CA ASP A 68 39.20 7.50 -32.79
C ASP A 68 39.60 6.85 -34.13
N PRO A 69 38.98 7.24 -35.25
CA PRO A 69 39.30 6.67 -36.56
C PRO A 69 40.64 7.16 -37.12
N GLY A 70 41.18 8.29 -36.64
CA GLY A 70 42.40 8.92 -37.16
C GLY A 70 42.44 9.00 -38.69
N GLU A 71 43.54 8.55 -39.29
CA GLU A 71 43.74 8.54 -40.77
C GLU A 71 43.25 7.24 -41.44
N SER A 72 42.70 6.31 -40.66
CA SER A 72 42.23 5.03 -41.17
C SER A 72 40.85 5.17 -41.87
N PRO A 73 40.48 4.24 -42.77
CA PRO A 73 39.15 4.25 -43.41
C PRO A 73 38.01 3.82 -42.47
N LEU A 74 38.31 3.56 -41.19
CA LEU A 74 37.34 3.10 -40.20
C LEU A 74 36.42 4.24 -39.75
N LYS A 75 35.20 3.91 -39.34
CA LYS A 75 34.23 4.89 -38.84
C LYS A 75 34.19 4.92 -37.32
N LEU A 76 34.00 6.11 -36.74
CA LEU A 76 33.74 6.24 -35.31
C LEU A 76 32.49 5.44 -34.92
N GLY A 77 32.61 4.63 -33.86
CA GLY A 77 31.54 3.74 -33.41
C GLY A 77 31.40 2.44 -34.22
N GLN A 78 32.32 2.16 -35.16
CA GLN A 78 32.37 0.87 -35.85
C GLN A 78 32.84 -0.23 -34.89
N LEU A 79 32.16 -1.38 -34.93
CA LEU A 79 32.53 -2.57 -34.19
C LEU A 79 33.58 -3.38 -34.96
N LEU A 80 34.56 -3.89 -34.24
CA LEU A 80 35.60 -4.78 -34.77
C LEU A 80 35.65 -6.02 -33.89
N SER A 81 35.50 -7.20 -34.51
CA SER A 81 35.79 -8.47 -33.84
C SER A 81 37.29 -8.57 -33.50
N GLU A 82 37.67 -9.50 -32.64
CA GLU A 82 39.08 -9.66 -32.25
C GLU A 82 40.00 -9.95 -33.46
N GLY A 83 39.52 -10.71 -34.45
CA GLY A 83 40.26 -10.98 -35.68
C GLY A 83 40.42 -9.72 -36.55
N GLU A 84 39.31 -9.01 -36.78
CA GLU A 84 39.33 -7.76 -37.57
C GLU A 84 40.17 -6.67 -36.91
N PHE A 85 40.16 -6.58 -35.58
CA PHE A 85 41.00 -5.64 -34.84
C PHE A 85 42.49 -5.97 -35.04
N ARG A 86 42.88 -7.25 -35.01
CA ARG A 86 44.26 -7.67 -35.29
C ARG A 86 44.66 -7.35 -36.73
N GLU A 87 43.78 -7.60 -37.71
CA GLU A 87 44.06 -7.25 -39.10
C GLU A 87 44.18 -5.73 -39.31
N ALA A 88 43.28 -4.95 -38.71
CA ALA A 88 43.31 -3.50 -38.77
C ALA A 88 44.55 -2.94 -38.09
N SER A 89 44.92 -3.47 -36.92
CA SER A 89 46.15 -3.11 -36.21
C SER A 89 47.40 -3.43 -37.04
N ASN A 90 47.44 -4.57 -37.72
CA ASN A 90 48.55 -4.92 -38.62
C ASN A 90 48.62 -4.01 -39.87
N LYS A 91 47.48 -3.59 -40.41
CA LYS A 91 47.41 -2.76 -41.63
C LYS A 91 47.68 -1.29 -41.36
N TYR A 92 47.15 -0.77 -40.27
CA TYR A 92 47.07 0.67 -39.99
C TYR A 92 47.90 1.09 -38.77
N GLY A 93 48.49 0.15 -38.03
CA GLY A 93 49.34 0.44 -36.87
C GLY A 93 48.61 1.27 -35.80
N GLU A 94 49.29 2.30 -35.30
CA GLU A 94 48.75 3.24 -34.28
C GLU A 94 47.88 4.37 -34.86
N SER A 95 47.57 4.36 -36.16
CA SER A 95 46.82 5.45 -36.80
C SER A 95 45.34 5.54 -36.37
N PHE A 96 44.81 4.53 -35.67
CA PHE A 96 43.46 4.53 -35.13
C PHE A 96 43.46 3.96 -33.70
N LYS A 97 42.46 4.35 -32.90
CA LYS A 97 42.25 3.80 -31.55
C LYS A 97 40.91 3.08 -31.49
N ALA A 98 40.95 1.81 -31.09
CA ALA A 98 39.77 1.05 -30.73
C ALA A 98 39.91 0.50 -29.31
N LEU A 99 38.89 0.73 -28.50
CA LEU A 99 38.83 0.32 -27.10
C LEU A 99 37.71 -0.70 -26.89
N VAL A 100 37.72 -1.34 -25.73
CA VAL A 100 36.71 -2.32 -25.33
C VAL A 100 36.24 -2.09 -23.90
N GLY A 101 35.02 -2.52 -23.57
CA GLY A 101 34.46 -2.42 -22.22
C GLY A 101 33.92 -1.03 -21.89
N ALA A 102 33.78 -0.77 -20.59
CA ALA A 102 33.23 0.49 -20.09
C ALA A 102 34.11 1.71 -20.38
N GLU A 103 35.43 1.52 -20.52
CA GLU A 103 36.38 2.57 -20.89
C GLU A 103 36.09 3.12 -22.29
N ALA A 104 35.76 2.23 -23.23
CA ALA A 104 35.39 2.59 -24.59
C ALA A 104 34.08 3.41 -24.63
N ILE A 105 33.08 2.98 -23.86
CA ILE A 105 31.81 3.71 -23.73
C ILE A 105 32.04 5.09 -23.11
N LYS A 106 32.91 5.18 -22.09
CA LYS A 106 33.25 6.47 -21.47
C LYS A 106 33.91 7.41 -22.49
N ALA A 107 34.90 6.93 -23.23
CA ALA A 107 35.57 7.71 -24.28
C ALA A 107 34.57 8.24 -25.33
N LEU A 108 33.71 7.36 -25.86
CA LEU A 108 32.66 7.75 -26.82
C LEU A 108 31.69 8.78 -26.25
N LEU A 109 31.40 8.75 -24.95
CA LEU A 109 30.49 9.71 -24.30
C LEU A 109 31.15 11.05 -24.00
N SER A 110 32.44 11.05 -23.64
CA SER A 110 33.20 12.28 -23.35
C SER A 110 33.48 13.09 -24.61
N ASP A 111 33.59 12.45 -25.78
CA ASP A 111 33.84 13.13 -27.06
C ASP A 111 32.57 13.77 -27.68
N ILE A 112 31.38 13.48 -27.14
CA ILE A 112 30.11 14.01 -27.70
C ILE A 112 29.89 15.46 -27.24
N ASN A 113 29.89 16.38 -28.20
CA ASN A 113 29.38 17.72 -27.99
C ASN A 113 27.85 17.75 -28.19
N LEU A 114 27.10 17.91 -27.09
CA LEU A 114 25.64 17.91 -27.09
C LEU A 114 25.02 19.06 -27.90
N ASP A 115 25.69 20.22 -27.97
CA ASP A 115 25.19 21.37 -28.71
C ASP A 115 25.21 21.13 -30.21
N VAL A 116 26.37 20.70 -30.71
CA VAL A 116 26.57 20.35 -32.13
C VAL A 116 25.64 19.22 -32.53
N LEU A 117 25.60 18.14 -31.74
CA LEU A 117 24.73 17.00 -32.00
C LEU A 117 23.24 17.39 -32.03
N SER A 118 22.81 18.33 -31.18
CA SER A 118 21.42 18.80 -31.19
C SER A 118 21.04 19.55 -32.48
N MET A 119 21.99 20.31 -33.06
CA MET A 119 21.79 21.02 -34.33
C MET A 119 21.77 20.05 -35.51
N GLU A 120 22.75 19.13 -35.57
CA GLU A 120 22.82 18.09 -36.60
C GLU A 120 21.55 17.24 -36.65
N LEU A 121 21.03 16.83 -35.48
CA LEU A 121 19.80 16.03 -35.41
C LEU A 121 18.57 16.82 -35.89
N ARG A 122 18.50 18.14 -35.67
CA ARG A 122 17.40 18.96 -36.18
C ARG A 122 17.44 19.06 -37.70
N LEU A 123 18.62 19.28 -38.27
CA LEU A 123 18.80 19.31 -39.73
C LEU A 123 18.45 17.95 -40.36
N ALA A 124 18.96 16.85 -39.79
CA ALA A 124 18.68 15.49 -40.27
C ALA A 124 17.18 15.13 -40.26
N ILE A 125 16.41 15.69 -39.32
CA ILE A 125 14.95 15.49 -39.26
C ILE A 125 14.26 16.21 -40.43
N VAL A 126 14.71 17.41 -40.80
CA VAL A 126 14.13 18.20 -41.89
C VAL A 126 14.48 17.60 -43.26
N GLU A 127 15.70 17.09 -43.43
CA GLU A 127 16.17 16.51 -44.69
C GLU A 127 15.58 15.12 -44.98
N THR A 128 15.17 14.39 -43.95
CA THR A 128 14.74 12.99 -44.10
C THR A 128 13.24 12.87 -44.30
N ASN A 129 12.79 12.33 -45.44
CA ASN A 129 11.35 12.08 -45.71
C ASN A 129 10.79 10.77 -45.12
N SER A 130 11.63 9.91 -44.53
CA SER A 130 11.22 8.61 -43.99
C SER A 130 10.62 8.73 -42.58
N LYS A 131 9.35 8.35 -42.42
CA LYS A 131 8.62 8.37 -41.13
C LYS A 131 9.35 7.61 -40.01
N GLN A 132 9.99 6.48 -40.31
CA GLN A 132 10.70 5.67 -39.32
C GLN A 132 11.97 6.37 -38.82
N LYS A 133 12.79 6.89 -39.74
CA LYS A 133 14.01 7.62 -39.39
C LYS A 133 13.71 8.90 -38.63
N ILE A 134 12.68 9.65 -39.03
CA ILE A 134 12.21 10.84 -38.29
C ILE A 134 11.86 10.48 -36.85
N LYS A 135 11.14 9.37 -36.62
CA LYS A 135 10.76 8.93 -35.28
C LYS A 135 11.97 8.63 -34.40
N ASP A 136 12.98 7.96 -34.94
CA ASP A 136 14.17 7.60 -34.16
C ASP A 136 15.10 8.79 -33.92
N LEU A 137 15.28 9.67 -34.91
CA LEU A 137 15.99 10.94 -34.73
C LEU A 137 15.28 11.83 -33.70
N THR A 138 13.95 11.88 -33.71
CA THR A 138 13.16 12.64 -32.72
C THR A 138 13.36 12.08 -31.30
N LYS A 139 13.38 10.75 -31.10
CA LYS A 139 13.67 10.14 -29.80
C LYS A 139 15.09 10.48 -29.32
N ARG A 140 16.07 10.45 -30.23
CA ARG A 140 17.46 10.80 -29.93
C ARG A 140 17.59 12.27 -29.54
N LEU A 141 17.01 13.17 -30.33
CA LEU A 141 16.97 14.61 -30.05
C LEU A 141 16.28 14.89 -28.70
N LYS A 142 15.19 14.19 -28.37
CA LYS A 142 14.52 14.32 -27.07
C LYS A 142 15.44 13.95 -25.91
N THR A 143 16.24 12.90 -26.06
CA THR A 143 17.19 12.45 -25.03
C THR A 143 18.36 13.43 -24.89
N VAL A 144 18.92 13.90 -26.02
CA VAL A 144 19.99 14.91 -26.03
C VAL A 144 19.52 16.21 -25.37
N ASN A 145 18.33 16.71 -25.72
CA ASN A 145 17.77 17.92 -25.11
C ASN A 145 17.49 17.72 -23.60
N ALA A 146 17.05 16.53 -23.19
CA ALA A 146 16.83 16.25 -21.77
C ALA A 146 18.14 16.29 -20.96
N ILE A 147 19.24 15.75 -21.52
CA ILE A 147 20.56 15.81 -20.88
C ILE A 147 21.07 17.25 -20.89
N LYS A 148 21.00 17.95 -22.02
CA LYS A 148 21.45 19.34 -22.17
C LYS A 148 20.73 20.32 -21.24
N ASN A 149 19.43 20.13 -21.03
CA ASN A 149 18.64 20.95 -20.10
C ASN A 149 18.88 20.59 -18.62
N SER A 150 19.65 19.53 -18.34
CA SER A 150 20.00 19.09 -16.99
C SER A 150 21.47 19.40 -16.70
N ASP A 151 21.84 19.49 -15.43
CA ASP A 151 23.25 19.62 -15.01
C ASP A 151 24.06 18.30 -15.13
N SER A 152 23.50 17.28 -15.81
CA SER A 152 24.08 15.94 -15.88
C SER A 152 25.02 15.80 -17.06
N LYS A 153 26.20 15.23 -16.82
CA LYS A 153 27.13 14.85 -17.91
C LYS A 153 26.81 13.46 -18.47
N PRO A 154 26.90 13.24 -19.79
CA PRO A 154 26.69 11.92 -20.41
C PRO A 154 27.56 10.80 -19.81
N GLU A 155 28.82 11.12 -19.50
CA GLU A 155 29.81 10.19 -18.97
C GLU A 155 29.48 9.62 -17.59
N TRP A 156 28.59 10.25 -16.81
CA TRP A 156 28.18 9.78 -15.47
C TRP A 156 27.38 8.47 -15.47
N VAL A 157 26.96 7.99 -16.64
CA VAL A 157 26.40 6.65 -16.82
C VAL A 157 27.44 5.56 -16.53
N VAL A 158 28.72 5.89 -16.64
CA VAL A 158 29.84 5.01 -16.31
C VAL A 158 30.29 5.28 -14.88
N LEU A 159 30.17 4.27 -14.03
CA LEU A 159 30.50 4.32 -12.60
C LEU A 159 31.98 4.01 -12.39
N GLU A 160 32.67 4.90 -11.69
CA GLU A 160 34.02 4.66 -11.15
C GLU A 160 33.99 4.32 -9.65
N VAL A 161 32.92 4.77 -8.97
CA VAL A 161 32.73 4.59 -7.53
C VAL A 161 31.30 4.09 -7.29
N ILE A 162 31.16 3.07 -6.45
CA ILE A 162 29.85 2.52 -6.07
C ILE A 162 29.53 2.87 -4.62
N PRO A 163 28.36 3.48 -4.33
CA PRO A 163 27.94 3.72 -2.97
C PRO A 163 27.53 2.42 -2.25
N VAL A 164 27.87 2.32 -0.97
CA VAL A 164 27.51 1.20 -0.10
C VAL A 164 26.42 1.64 0.86
N ILE A 165 25.31 0.91 0.85
CA ILE A 165 24.17 1.17 1.72
C ILE A 165 24.54 0.97 3.21
N PRO A 166 24.00 1.81 4.10
CA PRO A 166 24.26 1.73 5.54
C PRO A 166 24.00 0.32 6.12
N PRO A 167 24.83 -0.14 7.08
CA PRO A 167 24.76 -1.51 7.61
C PRO A 167 23.42 -1.88 8.24
N ASP A 168 22.73 -0.94 8.89
CA ASP A 168 21.43 -1.21 9.53
C ASP A 168 20.31 -1.49 8.52
N LEU A 169 20.51 -1.15 7.24
CA LEU A 169 19.58 -1.51 6.15
C LEU A 169 19.90 -2.88 5.52
N ARG A 170 21.03 -3.49 5.89
CA ARG A 170 21.50 -4.82 5.47
C ARG A 170 22.03 -5.62 6.67
N PRO A 171 21.18 -5.86 7.69
CA PRO A 171 21.63 -6.37 8.98
C PRO A 171 22.19 -7.80 8.88
N LEU A 172 23.04 -8.12 9.85
CA LEU A 172 23.52 -9.46 10.17
C LEU A 172 22.99 -9.76 11.56
N VAL A 173 21.97 -10.64 11.64
CA VAL A 173 21.28 -10.94 12.90
C VAL A 173 21.64 -12.36 13.32
N LEU A 174 22.10 -12.52 14.56
CA LEU A 174 22.30 -13.84 15.15
C LEU A 174 20.93 -14.42 15.53
N LEU A 175 20.62 -15.60 15.02
CA LEU A 175 19.42 -16.36 15.40
C LEU A 175 19.70 -17.15 16.68
N GLU A 176 18.63 -17.56 17.38
CA GLU A 176 18.73 -18.37 18.62
C GLU A 176 19.44 -19.71 18.39
N SER A 177 19.45 -20.22 17.16
CA SER A 177 20.18 -21.44 16.76
C SER A 177 21.69 -21.28 16.61
N GLY A 178 22.24 -20.09 16.88
CA GLY A 178 23.67 -19.77 16.67
C GLY A 178 24.05 -19.47 15.22
N ASN A 179 23.12 -19.62 14.28
CA ASN A 179 23.31 -19.27 12.87
C ASN A 179 23.09 -17.77 12.62
N PHE A 180 23.79 -17.21 11.63
CA PHE A 180 23.59 -15.82 11.21
C PHE A 180 22.58 -15.72 10.06
N ALA A 181 21.54 -14.91 10.24
CA ALA A 181 20.69 -14.45 9.16
C ALA A 181 21.35 -13.25 8.46
N THR A 182 21.69 -13.40 7.18
CA THR A 182 22.37 -12.39 6.39
C THR A 182 21.48 -11.85 5.28
N SER A 183 21.50 -10.54 5.05
CA SER A 183 20.85 -9.94 3.88
C SER A 183 21.55 -10.34 2.57
N ASP A 184 20.77 -10.66 1.53
CA ASP A 184 21.26 -10.99 0.17
C ASP A 184 22.21 -9.90 -0.39
N LEU A 185 21.99 -8.62 -0.04
CA LEU A 185 22.87 -7.52 -0.46
C LEU A 185 24.30 -7.68 0.03
N ASN A 186 24.51 -8.25 1.23
CA ASN A 186 25.85 -8.45 1.78
C ASN A 186 26.66 -9.42 0.90
N ASP A 187 26.02 -10.44 0.34
CA ASP A 187 26.66 -11.38 -0.59
C ASP A 187 27.03 -10.71 -1.91
N LEU A 188 26.15 -9.86 -2.45
CA LEU A 188 26.40 -9.10 -3.68
C LEU A 188 27.56 -8.10 -3.48
N TYR A 189 27.56 -7.36 -2.38
CA TYR A 189 28.67 -6.45 -2.04
C TYR A 189 29.99 -7.21 -1.84
N ARG A 190 29.98 -8.34 -1.12
CA ARG A 190 31.17 -9.18 -0.91
C ARG A 190 31.75 -9.67 -2.23
N ARG A 191 30.91 -10.08 -3.19
CA ARG A 191 31.37 -10.47 -4.53
C ARG A 191 32.08 -9.32 -5.25
N ILE A 192 31.51 -8.11 -5.24
CA ILE A 192 32.14 -6.94 -5.86
C ILE A 192 33.48 -6.62 -5.22
N ILE A 193 33.56 -6.58 -3.89
CA ILE A 193 34.80 -6.28 -3.16
C ILE A 193 35.89 -7.29 -3.51
N ASN A 194 35.57 -8.59 -3.50
CA ASN A 194 36.52 -9.65 -3.81
C ASN A 194 37.03 -9.55 -5.26
N ARG A 195 36.13 -9.31 -6.23
CA ARG A 195 36.48 -9.13 -7.65
C ARG A 195 37.32 -7.88 -7.87
N ASN A 196 36.95 -6.78 -7.23
CA ASN A 196 37.66 -5.51 -7.33
C ASN A 196 39.09 -5.62 -6.76
N ASN A 197 39.25 -6.22 -5.59
CA ASN A 197 40.56 -6.42 -4.97
C ASN A 197 41.43 -7.40 -5.79
N ARG A 198 40.82 -8.44 -6.38
CA ARG A 198 41.51 -9.35 -7.29
C ARG A 198 41.99 -8.64 -8.55
N LEU A 199 41.15 -7.80 -9.15
CA LEU A 199 41.51 -6.99 -10.33
C LEU A 199 42.68 -6.05 -10.03
N LYS A 200 42.67 -5.34 -8.89
CA LYS A 200 43.81 -4.49 -8.46
C LYS A 200 45.11 -5.29 -8.40
N LYS A 201 45.11 -6.42 -7.70
CA LYS A 201 46.30 -7.28 -7.59
C LYS A 201 46.79 -7.78 -8.95
N LEU A 202 45.89 -8.10 -9.88
CA LEU A 202 46.27 -8.55 -11.22
C LEU A 202 46.88 -7.42 -12.06
N MET A 203 46.40 -6.19 -11.89
CA MET A 203 46.99 -5.00 -12.52
C MET A 203 48.36 -4.68 -11.93
N ASP A 204 48.52 -4.75 -10.61
CA ASP A 204 49.81 -4.52 -9.92
C ASP A 204 50.89 -5.53 -10.33
N LEU A 205 50.48 -6.76 -10.64
CA LEU A 205 51.36 -7.84 -11.11
C LEU A 205 51.60 -7.84 -12.63
N ASN A 206 51.04 -6.86 -13.37
CA ASN A 206 51.08 -6.81 -14.84
C ASN A 206 50.69 -8.15 -15.50
N ALA A 207 49.59 -8.75 -15.01
CA ALA A 207 49.09 -10.00 -15.57
C ALA A 207 48.68 -9.85 -17.04
N PRO A 208 48.68 -10.93 -17.85
CA PRO A 208 48.27 -10.86 -19.25
C PRO A 208 46.86 -10.26 -19.46
N ASP A 209 46.71 -9.49 -20.54
CA ASP A 209 45.47 -8.76 -20.87
C ASP A 209 44.22 -9.63 -20.92
N VAL A 210 44.35 -10.88 -21.35
CA VAL A 210 43.23 -11.84 -21.40
C VAL A 210 42.63 -12.07 -20.00
N ILE A 211 43.50 -12.18 -18.98
CA ILE A 211 43.09 -12.38 -17.60
C ILE A 211 42.47 -11.10 -17.03
N ILE A 212 43.09 -9.94 -17.32
CA ILE A 212 42.58 -8.63 -16.89
C ILE A 212 41.18 -8.38 -17.48
N ARG A 213 40.99 -8.62 -18.78
CA ARG A 213 39.68 -8.45 -19.46
C ARG A 213 38.62 -9.37 -18.87
N ASN A 214 38.97 -10.63 -18.60
CA ASN A 214 38.04 -11.55 -17.95
C ASN A 214 37.64 -11.04 -16.56
N GLU A 215 38.58 -10.54 -15.75
CA GLU A 215 38.27 -10.02 -14.42
C GLU A 215 37.48 -8.69 -14.48
N LYS A 216 37.77 -7.79 -15.44
CA LYS A 216 36.95 -6.60 -15.72
C LYS A 216 35.51 -6.98 -16.10
N ARG A 217 35.33 -8.00 -16.95
CA ARG A 217 34.00 -8.55 -17.30
C ARG A 217 33.28 -9.12 -16.07
N MET A 218 33.98 -9.87 -15.23
CA MET A 218 33.40 -10.43 -13.99
C MET A 218 33.02 -9.33 -12.99
N LEU A 219 33.79 -8.24 -12.92
CA LEU A 219 33.46 -7.07 -12.10
C LEU A 219 32.19 -6.39 -12.62
N GLN A 220 32.07 -6.16 -13.93
CA GLN A 220 30.85 -5.62 -14.55
C GLN A 220 29.62 -6.47 -14.19
N GLN A 221 29.71 -7.79 -14.34
CA GLN A 221 28.61 -8.71 -14.00
C GLN A 221 28.26 -8.70 -12.49
N ALA A 222 29.26 -8.55 -11.62
CA ALA A 222 29.04 -8.45 -10.18
C ALA A 222 28.27 -7.16 -9.82
N VAL A 223 28.61 -6.04 -10.43
CA VAL A 223 27.90 -4.76 -10.25
C VAL A 223 26.49 -4.81 -10.84
N ASP A 224 26.35 -5.39 -12.03
CA ASP A 224 25.05 -5.64 -12.67
C ASP A 224 24.12 -6.42 -11.72
N SER A 225 24.63 -7.47 -11.07
CA SER A 225 23.85 -8.28 -10.13
C SER A 225 23.46 -7.55 -8.84
N LEU A 226 24.27 -6.59 -8.37
CA LEU A 226 23.92 -5.75 -7.22
C LEU A 226 22.76 -4.80 -7.55
N LEU A 227 22.82 -4.16 -8.71
CA LEU A 227 21.85 -3.16 -9.14
C LEU A 227 20.54 -3.82 -9.58
N ASP A 228 20.58 -4.76 -10.52
CA ASP A 228 19.39 -5.47 -11.03
C ASP A 228 19.74 -6.90 -11.48
N ASN A 229 19.72 -7.84 -10.54
CA ASN A 229 20.02 -9.26 -10.78
C ASN A 229 19.06 -9.92 -11.78
N GLY A 230 17.82 -9.43 -11.87
CA GLY A 230 16.80 -9.98 -12.77
C GLY A 230 17.05 -9.67 -14.25
N ARG A 231 17.82 -8.63 -14.57
CA ARG A 231 18.17 -8.25 -15.95
C ARG A 231 19.46 -8.92 -16.46
N CYS A 232 20.20 -9.58 -15.58
CA CYS A 232 21.34 -10.40 -15.95
C CYS A 232 20.88 -11.61 -16.79
N ARG A 233 21.69 -12.05 -17.77
CA ARG A 233 21.35 -13.22 -18.60
C ARG A 233 21.10 -14.48 -17.77
N ARG A 234 21.86 -14.63 -16.67
CA ARG A 234 21.65 -15.65 -15.64
C ARG A 234 21.70 -14.96 -14.28
N PRO A 235 20.65 -15.07 -13.45
CA PRO A 235 20.66 -14.45 -12.14
C PRO A 235 21.64 -15.18 -11.22
N VAL A 236 22.30 -14.41 -10.36
CA VAL A 236 23.16 -14.97 -9.32
C VAL A 236 22.28 -15.63 -8.25
N LEU A 237 22.55 -16.92 -8.01
CA LEU A 237 21.85 -17.72 -7.02
C LEU A 237 22.60 -17.70 -5.67
N GLY A 238 21.82 -17.77 -4.58
CA GLY A 238 22.32 -17.97 -3.23
C GLY A 238 22.50 -19.46 -2.87
N SER A 239 22.82 -19.74 -1.61
CA SER A 239 23.01 -21.11 -1.09
C SER A 239 21.79 -22.03 -1.29
N ASN A 240 20.58 -21.46 -1.30
CA ASN A 240 19.33 -22.20 -1.40
C ASN A 240 18.81 -22.30 -2.86
N ASN A 241 19.69 -22.12 -3.85
CA ASN A 241 19.34 -22.05 -5.29
C ASN A 241 18.29 -20.99 -5.67
N ARG A 242 17.91 -20.10 -4.74
CA ARG A 242 17.05 -18.95 -5.02
C ARG A 242 17.86 -17.79 -5.58
N PRO A 243 17.33 -16.99 -6.52
CA PRO A 243 18.01 -15.78 -6.98
C PRO A 243 18.13 -14.78 -5.83
N LEU A 244 19.30 -14.16 -5.70
CA LEU A 244 19.54 -13.12 -4.70
C LEU A 244 18.73 -11.86 -5.03
N LYS A 245 18.12 -11.24 -4.02
CA LYS A 245 17.38 -9.98 -4.18
C LYS A 245 18.36 -8.82 -4.39
N SER A 246 18.22 -8.10 -5.50
CA SER A 246 19.01 -6.91 -5.84
C SER A 246 18.42 -5.63 -5.25
N LEU A 247 19.13 -4.50 -5.39
CA LEU A 247 18.63 -3.19 -4.97
C LEU A 247 17.32 -2.81 -5.67
N THR A 248 17.20 -3.11 -6.96
CA THR A 248 15.97 -2.86 -7.72
C THR A 248 14.81 -3.71 -7.19
N ASP A 249 15.06 -4.99 -6.88
CA ASP A 249 14.03 -5.92 -6.37
C ASP A 249 13.51 -5.54 -4.98
N MET A 250 14.32 -4.88 -4.16
CA MET A 250 13.86 -4.35 -2.87
C MET A 250 12.83 -3.23 -3.05
N ILE A 251 12.90 -2.49 -4.15
CA ILE A 251 12.05 -1.32 -4.38
C ILE A 251 10.77 -1.71 -5.12
N LYS A 252 10.88 -2.54 -6.17
CA LYS A 252 9.76 -2.93 -7.04
C LYS A 252 8.99 -4.15 -6.53
N GLY A 253 7.79 -4.37 -7.09
CA GLY A 253 6.97 -5.56 -6.84
C GLY A 253 6.01 -5.44 -5.66
N LYS A 254 5.24 -6.51 -5.42
CA LYS A 254 4.25 -6.58 -4.32
C LYS A 254 4.91 -6.55 -2.95
N GLN A 255 6.03 -7.27 -2.81
CA GLN A 255 6.88 -7.27 -1.60
C GLN A 255 7.94 -6.13 -1.61
N GLY A 256 7.81 -5.19 -2.55
CA GLY A 256 8.72 -4.06 -2.66
C GLY A 256 8.37 -2.97 -1.66
N ARG A 257 9.33 -2.09 -1.38
CA ARG A 257 9.17 -0.99 -0.42
C ARG A 257 7.95 -0.12 -0.68
N PHE A 258 7.64 0.20 -1.94
CA PHE A 258 6.52 1.08 -2.27
C PHE A 258 5.16 0.50 -1.87
N ARG A 259 4.88 -0.76 -2.23
CA ARG A 259 3.56 -1.35 -1.99
C ARG A 259 3.43 -1.89 -0.58
N GLU A 260 4.44 -2.58 -0.08
CA GLU A 260 4.34 -3.29 1.20
C GLU A 260 4.60 -2.40 2.41
N ASN A 261 5.53 -1.43 2.33
CA ASN A 261 5.98 -0.66 3.50
C ASN A 261 5.55 0.82 3.48
N LEU A 262 5.42 1.44 2.32
CA LEU A 262 4.99 2.84 2.23
C LEU A 262 3.47 2.96 2.25
N LEU A 263 2.77 2.17 1.43
CA LEU A 263 1.31 2.11 1.40
C LEU A 263 0.75 1.17 2.46
N GLY A 264 1.36 -0.01 2.64
CA GLY A 264 1.07 -0.90 3.76
C GLY A 264 1.89 -0.51 4.99
N LYS A 265 1.24 -0.17 6.09
CA LYS A 265 1.92 -0.01 7.39
C LYS A 265 1.16 -0.77 8.45
N ARG A 266 1.89 -1.51 9.26
CA ARG A 266 1.35 -2.00 10.53
C ARG A 266 1.28 -0.80 11.46
N VAL A 267 0.13 -0.62 12.09
CA VAL A 267 -0.18 0.50 12.96
C VAL A 267 -0.36 0.00 14.39
N ASP A 268 0.17 0.75 15.34
CA ASP A 268 -0.10 0.57 16.75
C ASP A 268 -1.54 1.02 17.07
N TYR A 269 -2.02 0.77 18.29
CA TYR A 269 -3.40 1.08 18.71
C TYR A 269 -4.46 0.43 17.81
N SER A 270 -4.19 -0.83 17.43
CA SER A 270 -5.12 -1.65 16.69
C SER A 270 -5.32 -3.01 17.36
N ALA A 271 -6.52 -3.55 17.22
CA ALA A 271 -6.88 -4.87 17.69
C ALA A 271 -7.67 -5.61 16.62
N ARG A 272 -7.78 -6.94 16.74
CA ARG A 272 -8.64 -7.75 15.88
C ARG A 272 -9.36 -8.77 16.74
N SER A 273 -10.66 -8.93 16.51
CA SER A 273 -11.44 -10.01 17.13
C SER A 273 -12.57 -10.48 16.22
N VAL A 274 -13.16 -11.62 16.58
CA VAL A 274 -14.37 -12.16 15.96
C VAL A 274 -15.55 -11.25 16.26
N ILE A 275 -16.44 -11.07 15.29
CA ILE A 275 -17.67 -10.32 15.46
C ILE A 275 -18.83 -11.21 15.86
N VAL A 276 -19.70 -10.67 16.71
CA VAL A 276 -20.95 -11.29 17.15
C VAL A 276 -22.09 -10.28 17.04
N VAL A 277 -23.32 -10.76 17.02
CA VAL A 277 -24.50 -9.91 16.89
C VAL A 277 -24.75 -9.12 18.18
N GLY A 278 -24.95 -7.81 18.06
CA GLY A 278 -25.32 -6.91 19.16
C GLY A 278 -26.69 -6.27 18.91
N PRO A 279 -27.82 -6.99 19.09
CA PRO A 279 -29.14 -6.50 18.69
C PRO A 279 -29.65 -5.34 19.54
N ASN A 280 -29.16 -5.20 20.78
CA ASN A 280 -29.57 -4.14 21.71
C ASN A 280 -28.77 -2.84 21.54
N LEU A 281 -27.77 -2.83 20.66
CA LEU A 281 -26.94 -1.65 20.41
C LEU A 281 -27.70 -0.64 19.55
N LYS A 282 -27.34 0.64 19.64
CA LYS A 282 -27.78 1.64 18.68
C LYS A 282 -26.94 1.55 17.40
N LEU A 283 -27.44 2.07 16.28
CA LEU A 283 -26.75 2.00 14.98
C LEU A 283 -25.32 2.58 14.99
N TYR A 284 -25.10 3.62 15.80
CA TYR A 284 -23.80 4.29 15.93
C TYR A 284 -22.89 3.66 16.99
N GLN A 285 -23.35 2.62 17.71
CA GLN A 285 -22.60 1.98 18.79
C GLN A 285 -22.03 0.63 18.35
N CYS A 286 -20.89 0.26 18.93
CA CYS A 286 -20.33 -1.09 18.83
C CYS A 286 -19.95 -1.60 20.21
N GLY A 287 -20.10 -2.89 20.47
CA GLY A 287 -19.62 -3.50 21.71
C GLY A 287 -18.13 -3.79 21.61
N LEU A 288 -17.33 -3.18 22.48
CA LEU A 288 -15.89 -3.40 22.58
C LEU A 288 -15.55 -4.21 23.84
N PRO A 289 -14.89 -5.37 23.71
CA PRO A 289 -14.46 -6.16 24.85
C PRO A 289 -13.58 -5.38 25.81
N LYS A 290 -13.88 -5.49 27.12
CA LYS A 290 -13.11 -4.85 28.20
C LYS A 290 -11.60 -5.07 28.11
N LYS A 291 -11.15 -6.28 27.77
CA LYS A 291 -9.71 -6.60 27.60
C LYS A 291 -9.07 -5.84 26.44
N ILE A 292 -9.78 -5.73 25.31
CA ILE A 292 -9.29 -5.02 24.13
C ILE A 292 -9.25 -3.52 24.42
N ALA A 293 -10.30 -3.00 25.05
CA ALA A 293 -10.38 -1.60 25.44
C ALA A 293 -9.23 -1.20 26.39
N LEU A 294 -8.94 -2.02 27.41
CA LEU A 294 -7.88 -1.75 28.37
C LEU A 294 -6.48 -1.64 27.70
N GLU A 295 -6.20 -2.47 26.70
CA GLU A 295 -4.94 -2.39 25.92
C GLU A 295 -4.91 -1.20 24.97
N LEU A 296 -5.99 -0.96 24.21
CA LEU A 296 -6.06 0.15 23.25
C LEU A 296 -5.96 1.51 23.96
N TYR A 297 -6.63 1.66 25.10
CA TYR A 297 -6.72 2.93 25.82
C TYR A 297 -5.66 3.09 26.93
N GLN A 298 -4.73 2.15 27.06
CA GLN A 298 -3.73 2.12 28.14
C GLN A 298 -3.06 3.48 28.45
N PRO A 299 -2.51 4.25 27.49
CA PRO A 299 -1.87 5.53 27.81
C PRO A 299 -2.85 6.60 28.31
N PHE A 300 -4.11 6.56 27.86
CA PHE A 300 -5.16 7.48 28.29
C PHE A 300 -5.60 7.18 29.72
N ILE A 301 -5.75 5.89 30.05
CA ILE A 301 -6.04 5.41 31.42
C ILE A 301 -4.93 5.87 32.37
N ILE A 302 -3.66 5.66 32.02
CA ILE A 302 -2.51 6.08 32.84
C ILE A 302 -2.55 7.60 33.11
N ARG A 303 -2.89 8.39 32.09
CA ARG A 303 -3.00 9.86 32.22
C ARG A 303 -4.13 10.25 33.19
N LYS A 304 -5.31 9.63 33.08
CA LYS A 304 -6.47 9.92 33.94
C LYS A 304 -6.27 9.45 35.38
N LEU A 305 -5.70 8.25 35.60
CA LEU A 305 -5.35 7.77 36.94
C LEU A 305 -4.42 8.73 37.69
N LYS A 306 -3.47 9.34 36.97
CA LYS A 306 -2.58 10.36 37.55
C LYS A 306 -3.32 11.67 37.82
N GLN A 307 -4.25 12.09 36.96
CA GLN A 307 -5.04 13.30 37.16
C GLN A 307 -5.97 13.19 38.37
N HIS A 308 -6.54 12.01 38.62
CA HIS A 308 -7.41 11.75 39.77
C HIS A 308 -6.64 11.50 41.08
N GLY A 309 -5.29 11.49 41.05
CA GLY A 309 -4.48 11.22 42.24
C GLY A 309 -4.50 9.75 42.71
N LEU A 310 -5.04 8.83 41.90
CA LEU A 310 -5.06 7.39 42.22
C LEU A 310 -3.69 6.74 42.01
N ALA A 311 -2.83 7.35 41.18
CA ALA A 311 -1.47 6.88 40.91
C ALA A 311 -0.44 8.03 40.94
N ASP A 312 0.56 7.92 41.81
CA ASP A 312 1.65 8.90 41.86
C ASP A 312 2.63 8.78 40.68
N THR A 313 2.87 7.55 40.21
CA THR A 313 3.86 7.25 39.16
C THR A 313 3.28 6.41 38.03
N ILE A 314 3.85 6.57 36.83
CA ILE A 314 3.48 5.78 35.63
C ILE A 314 3.64 4.27 35.88
N LYS A 315 4.67 3.88 36.66
CA LYS A 315 4.89 2.46 37.01
C LYS A 315 3.79 1.93 37.94
N SER A 316 3.34 2.74 38.91
CA SER A 316 2.21 2.36 39.78
C SER A 316 0.93 2.19 38.97
N ALA A 317 0.62 3.18 38.10
CA ALA A 317 -0.53 3.11 37.20
C ALA A 317 -0.50 1.86 36.30
N LYS A 318 0.66 1.51 35.72
CA LYS A 318 0.82 0.27 34.95
C LYS A 318 0.54 -0.98 35.77
N ARG A 319 1.02 -1.05 37.01
CA ARG A 319 0.74 -2.19 37.92
C ARG A 319 -0.75 -2.31 38.26
N MET A 320 -1.45 -1.20 38.49
CA MET A 320 -2.90 -1.22 38.73
C MET A 320 -3.67 -1.73 37.52
N ILE A 321 -3.27 -1.31 36.32
CA ILE A 321 -3.84 -1.80 35.06
C ILE A 321 -3.58 -3.31 34.87
N GLU A 322 -2.37 -3.78 35.17
CA GLU A 322 -2.01 -5.21 35.11
C GLU A 322 -2.81 -6.05 36.12
N ARG A 323 -3.07 -5.51 37.32
CA ARG A 323 -3.88 -6.14 38.37
C ARG A 323 -5.39 -6.07 38.12
N ARG A 324 -5.83 -5.17 37.23
CA ARG A 324 -7.24 -4.92 36.90
C ARG A 324 -8.08 -4.46 38.10
N ASP A 325 -7.52 -3.53 38.86
CA ASP A 325 -8.20 -2.93 40.02
C ASP A 325 -9.52 -2.26 39.63
N GLU A 326 -10.51 -2.24 40.52
CA GLU A 326 -11.87 -1.76 40.22
C GLU A 326 -11.91 -0.32 39.69
N GLN A 327 -11.09 0.55 40.28
CA GLN A 327 -10.96 1.96 39.91
C GLN A 327 -10.52 2.18 38.45
N VAL A 328 -9.86 1.18 37.84
CA VAL A 328 -9.45 1.25 36.44
C VAL A 328 -10.66 1.19 35.51
N TRP A 329 -11.73 0.47 35.89
CA TRP A 329 -12.94 0.35 35.09
C TRP A 329 -13.72 1.66 35.02
N ASP A 330 -13.85 2.36 36.14
CA ASP A 330 -14.52 3.66 36.19
C ASP A 330 -13.80 4.69 35.30
N VAL A 331 -12.47 4.71 35.38
CA VAL A 331 -11.63 5.57 34.54
C VAL A 331 -11.70 5.16 33.07
N LEU A 332 -11.78 3.86 32.77
CA LEU A 332 -11.90 3.37 31.41
C LEU A 332 -13.22 3.82 30.77
N GLU A 333 -14.32 3.76 31.50
CA GLU A 333 -15.63 4.22 31.02
C GLU A 333 -15.62 5.73 30.73
N GLU A 334 -14.98 6.53 31.60
CA GLU A 334 -14.80 7.95 31.38
C GLU A 334 -13.95 8.26 30.13
N VAL A 335 -12.87 7.49 29.91
CA VAL A 335 -11.96 7.68 28.75
C VAL A 335 -12.62 7.31 27.42
N ILE A 336 -13.50 6.31 27.44
CA ILE A 336 -14.21 5.81 26.27
C ILE A 336 -15.35 6.74 25.85
N HIS A 337 -15.93 7.47 26.80
CA HIS A 337 -17.01 8.39 26.53
C HIS A 337 -16.59 9.45 25.49
N GLN A 338 -17.37 9.56 24.41
CA GLN A 338 -17.09 10.45 23.27
C GLN A 338 -15.74 10.19 22.56
N HIS A 339 -15.24 8.96 22.62
CA HIS A 339 -14.04 8.55 21.90
C HIS A 339 -14.39 7.46 20.87
N PRO A 340 -14.52 7.80 19.58
CA PRO A 340 -14.97 6.86 18.58
C PRO A 340 -13.86 5.87 18.23
N VAL A 341 -14.24 4.71 17.73
CA VAL A 341 -13.34 3.68 17.20
C VAL A 341 -13.71 3.38 15.76
N LEU A 342 -12.72 3.05 14.94
CA LEU A 342 -12.93 2.64 13.56
C LEU A 342 -12.96 1.12 13.48
N LEU A 343 -14.04 0.57 12.94
CA LEU A 343 -14.14 -0.84 12.58
C LEU A 343 -13.83 -1.01 11.10
N ASN A 344 -13.05 -2.03 10.77
CA ASN A 344 -12.67 -2.38 9.40
C ASN A 344 -12.74 -3.90 9.18
N ARG A 345 -13.34 -4.33 8.08
CA ARG A 345 -13.33 -5.72 7.63
C ARG A 345 -12.46 -5.88 6.37
N ALA A 346 -11.60 -6.89 6.40
CA ALA A 346 -10.81 -7.29 5.23
C ALA A 346 -11.55 -8.38 4.44
N PRO A 347 -11.62 -8.31 3.11
CA PRO A 347 -11.09 -7.26 2.23
C PRO A 347 -11.98 -6.01 2.17
N THR A 348 -11.35 -4.83 2.19
CA THR A 348 -12.06 -3.54 2.06
C THR A 348 -12.28 -3.21 0.58
N LEU A 349 -13.51 -3.39 0.07
CA LEU A 349 -13.85 -3.16 -1.34
C LEU A 349 -14.24 -1.71 -1.65
N HIS A 350 -14.90 -1.05 -0.69
CA HIS A 350 -15.41 0.31 -0.81
C HIS A 350 -15.32 1.03 0.53
N ARG A 351 -15.52 2.35 0.54
CA ARG A 351 -15.39 3.18 1.75
C ARG A 351 -16.25 2.71 2.94
N MET A 352 -17.40 2.08 2.67
CA MET A 352 -18.32 1.57 3.71
C MET A 352 -17.74 0.40 4.52
N GLY A 353 -16.63 -0.20 4.05
CA GLY A 353 -15.92 -1.23 4.79
C GLY A 353 -15.09 -0.68 5.96
N VAL A 354 -15.06 0.65 6.15
CA VAL A 354 -14.49 1.31 7.32
C VAL A 354 -15.51 2.33 7.85
N GLN A 355 -15.96 2.16 9.09
CA GLN A 355 -16.91 3.08 9.73
C GLN A 355 -16.51 3.35 11.18
N ALA A 356 -16.93 4.51 11.68
CA ALA A 356 -16.74 4.91 13.06
C ALA A 356 -17.95 4.55 13.92
N PHE A 357 -17.68 4.07 15.13
CA PHE A 357 -18.67 3.72 16.13
C PHE A 357 -18.24 4.24 17.50
N GLU A 358 -19.22 4.50 18.36
CA GLU A 358 -18.98 4.72 19.78
C GLU A 358 -18.86 3.37 20.49
N PRO A 359 -17.75 3.10 21.19
CA PRO A 359 -17.58 1.83 21.87
C PRO A 359 -18.39 1.79 23.16
N VAL A 360 -19.13 0.71 23.34
CA VAL A 360 -19.80 0.33 24.58
C VAL A 360 -19.03 -0.85 25.18
N LEU A 361 -18.66 -0.78 26.45
CA LEU A 361 -17.93 -1.86 27.10
C LEU A 361 -18.82 -3.10 27.23
N VAL A 362 -18.33 -4.23 26.70
CA VAL A 362 -19.02 -5.52 26.80
C VAL A 362 -18.12 -6.58 27.43
N GLU A 363 -18.75 -7.55 28.07
CA GLU A 363 -18.08 -8.74 28.57
C GLU A 363 -17.73 -9.72 27.45
N GLY A 364 -16.72 -10.55 27.68
CA GLY A 364 -16.22 -11.52 26.70
C GLY A 364 -15.03 -11.02 25.87
N ASN A 365 -14.81 -11.65 24.71
CA ASN A 365 -13.67 -11.35 23.84
C ASN A 365 -14.09 -10.94 22.42
N ALA A 366 -15.37 -10.98 22.07
CA ALA A 366 -15.88 -10.74 20.72
C ALA A 366 -16.45 -9.32 20.58
N ILE A 367 -16.30 -8.73 19.40
CA ILE A 367 -16.82 -7.39 19.10
C ILE A 367 -18.29 -7.52 18.74
N MET A 368 -19.18 -6.77 19.39
CA MET A 368 -20.60 -6.77 19.04
C MET A 368 -20.85 -5.71 17.97
N LEU A 369 -21.47 -6.11 16.86
CA LEU A 369 -21.83 -5.22 15.76
C LEU A 369 -23.35 -5.13 15.63
N HIS A 370 -23.85 -3.94 15.30
CA HIS A 370 -25.25 -3.73 14.98
C HIS A 370 -25.64 -4.48 13.69
N PRO A 371 -26.73 -5.28 13.66
CA PRO A 371 -27.11 -6.09 12.49
C PRO A 371 -27.26 -5.29 11.19
N LEU A 372 -27.85 -4.09 11.26
CA LEU A 372 -28.04 -3.22 10.08
C LEU A 372 -26.73 -2.70 9.46
N ALA A 373 -25.62 -2.71 10.20
CA ALA A 373 -24.31 -2.29 9.68
C ALA A 373 -23.62 -3.42 8.88
N CYS A 374 -24.03 -4.68 9.06
CA CYS A 374 -23.38 -5.84 8.45
C CYS A 374 -23.33 -5.76 6.92
N LYS A 375 -24.40 -5.28 6.27
CA LYS A 375 -24.45 -5.09 4.82
C LYS A 375 -23.38 -4.11 4.31
N GLY A 376 -23.07 -3.07 5.08
CA GLY A 376 -22.01 -2.10 4.77
C GLY A 376 -20.61 -2.71 4.82
N PHE A 377 -20.37 -3.69 5.69
CA PHE A 377 -19.11 -4.44 5.77
C PHE A 377 -19.08 -5.70 4.91
N ASN A 378 -20.21 -6.07 4.31
CA ASN A 378 -20.45 -7.37 3.69
C ASN A 378 -20.13 -8.53 4.65
N ALA A 379 -20.45 -8.37 5.93
CA ALA A 379 -20.07 -9.26 7.01
C ALA A 379 -21.23 -10.17 7.46
N ASP A 380 -20.89 -11.36 7.92
CA ASP A 380 -21.79 -12.31 8.59
C ASP A 380 -21.21 -12.71 9.96
N PHE A 381 -21.89 -13.60 10.68
CA PHE A 381 -21.53 -13.97 12.05
C PHE A 381 -21.07 -15.44 12.17
N ASP A 382 -20.43 -15.98 11.13
CA ASP A 382 -19.98 -17.38 11.06
C ASP A 382 -18.51 -17.60 11.51
N GLY A 383 -17.83 -16.53 11.94
CA GLY A 383 -16.40 -16.54 12.28
C GLY A 383 -15.62 -15.36 11.72
N ASP A 384 -16.28 -14.50 10.95
CA ASP A 384 -15.78 -13.22 10.49
C ASP A 384 -15.07 -12.39 11.59
N GLN A 385 -14.00 -11.71 11.19
CA GLN A 385 -13.18 -10.89 12.09
C GLN A 385 -13.10 -9.45 11.60
N MET A 386 -13.17 -8.52 12.56
CA MET A 386 -12.97 -7.10 12.30
C MET A 386 -11.74 -6.58 13.05
N ALA A 387 -11.06 -5.63 12.40
CA ALA A 387 -10.02 -4.85 13.02
C ALA A 387 -10.61 -3.57 13.61
N VAL A 388 -10.15 -3.22 14.81
CA VAL A 388 -10.48 -1.98 15.51
C VAL A 388 -9.27 -1.06 15.46
N HIS A 389 -9.45 0.21 15.13
CA HIS A 389 -8.40 1.23 15.16
C HIS A 389 -8.84 2.43 15.99
N LEU A 390 -7.93 2.96 16.80
CA LEU A 390 -8.20 4.08 17.68
C LEU A 390 -7.68 5.42 17.10
N PRO A 391 -8.55 6.39 16.78
CA PRO A 391 -8.13 7.74 16.36
C PRO A 391 -7.55 8.52 17.56
N LEU A 392 -6.28 8.91 17.48
CA LEU A 392 -5.56 9.48 18.63
C LEU A 392 -5.60 11.01 18.70
N SER A 393 -5.64 11.70 17.57
CA SER A 393 -5.62 13.17 17.53
C SER A 393 -7.04 13.71 17.58
N VAL A 394 -7.22 14.93 18.11
CA VAL A 394 -8.53 15.57 18.22
C VAL A 394 -9.16 15.77 16.83
N GLU A 395 -8.35 16.09 15.83
CA GLU A 395 -8.77 16.23 14.44
C GLU A 395 -9.28 14.90 13.88
N SER A 396 -8.55 13.81 14.10
CA SER A 396 -8.98 12.47 13.63
C SER A 396 -10.23 11.96 14.34
N GLN A 397 -10.42 12.29 15.63
CA GLN A 397 -11.66 11.99 16.35
C GLN A 397 -12.84 12.79 15.81
N THR A 398 -12.63 14.09 15.53
CA THR A 398 -13.65 14.97 14.95
C THR A 398 -14.04 14.53 13.54
N GLU A 399 -13.05 14.14 12.72
CA GLU A 399 -13.25 13.59 11.38
C GLU A 399 -14.05 12.29 11.44
N ALA A 400 -13.71 11.39 12.37
CA ALA A 400 -14.43 10.15 12.59
C ALA A 400 -15.91 10.41 12.93
N TYR A 401 -16.18 11.34 13.84
CA TYR A 401 -17.54 11.73 14.22
C TYR A 401 -18.35 12.36 13.09
N THR A 402 -17.73 13.25 12.33
CA THR A 402 -18.44 14.05 11.33
C THR A 402 -18.68 13.26 10.05
N LEU A 403 -17.67 12.54 9.58
CA LEU A 403 -17.66 11.94 8.24
C LEU A 403 -17.80 10.41 8.25
N MET A 404 -17.23 9.74 9.25
CA MET A 404 -17.10 8.28 9.24
C MET A 404 -18.14 7.55 10.08
N MET A 405 -18.91 8.27 10.92
CA MET A 405 -19.96 7.65 11.73
C MET A 405 -20.96 6.87 10.88
N THR A 406 -21.40 5.73 11.40
CA THR A 406 -22.35 4.85 10.71
C THR A 406 -23.67 5.57 10.39
N THR A 407 -24.09 6.53 11.21
CA THR A 407 -25.28 7.37 10.98
C THR A 407 -25.16 8.31 9.80
N SER A 408 -23.95 8.74 9.43
CA SER A 408 -23.71 9.57 8.23
C SER A 408 -23.71 8.73 6.95
N ASN A 409 -23.53 7.41 7.08
CA ASN A 409 -23.27 6.49 5.98
C ASN A 409 -24.47 5.57 5.70
N ILE A 410 -25.65 6.16 5.46
CA ILE A 410 -26.90 5.42 5.21
C ILE A 410 -27.02 4.97 3.75
N PHE A 411 -26.60 5.82 2.82
CA PHE A 411 -26.75 5.59 1.38
C PHE A 411 -25.48 5.05 0.73
N SER A 412 -25.66 4.16 -0.24
CA SER A 412 -24.57 3.68 -1.09
C SER A 412 -24.01 4.84 -1.93
N PRO A 413 -22.67 5.01 -1.97
CA PRO A 413 -22.05 6.04 -2.80
C PRO A 413 -22.22 5.81 -4.30
N ALA A 414 -22.51 4.57 -4.72
CA ALA A 414 -22.53 4.19 -6.14
C ALA A 414 -23.86 4.50 -6.83
N ASN A 415 -24.98 4.31 -6.12
CA ASN A 415 -26.33 4.35 -6.71
C ASN A 415 -27.35 5.10 -5.82
N GLY A 416 -26.95 5.62 -4.65
CA GLY A 416 -27.86 6.33 -3.75
C GLY A 416 -28.89 5.44 -3.05
N SER A 417 -28.86 4.11 -3.25
CA SER A 417 -29.80 3.21 -2.57
C SER A 417 -29.46 3.10 -1.07
N PRO A 418 -30.46 2.95 -0.18
CA PRO A 418 -30.20 2.74 1.24
C PRO A 418 -29.46 1.41 1.47
N MET A 419 -28.33 1.48 2.17
CA MET A 419 -27.51 0.32 2.56
C MET A 419 -27.87 -0.18 3.96
N VAL A 420 -28.30 0.73 4.83
CA VAL A 420 -28.81 0.42 6.16
C VAL A 420 -30.29 0.09 6.02
N GLY A 421 -30.60 -1.19 5.91
CA GLY A 421 -31.97 -1.68 5.77
C GLY A 421 -32.14 -3.04 6.45
N PRO A 422 -33.36 -3.38 6.90
CA PRO A 422 -33.62 -4.66 7.52
C PRO A 422 -33.32 -5.81 6.56
N SER A 423 -32.83 -6.91 7.09
CA SER A 423 -32.50 -8.12 6.33
C SER A 423 -33.06 -9.35 6.99
N GLN A 424 -33.36 -10.39 6.20
CA GLN A 424 -33.73 -11.73 6.67
C GLN A 424 -34.86 -11.68 7.71
N ASP A 425 -34.57 -12.03 8.96
CA ASP A 425 -35.55 -12.17 10.05
C ASP A 425 -36.32 -10.88 10.33
N MET A 426 -35.69 -9.71 10.18
CA MET A 426 -36.37 -8.42 10.37
C MET A 426 -37.46 -8.20 9.30
N VAL A 427 -37.19 -8.61 8.06
CA VAL A 427 -38.16 -8.53 6.96
C VAL A 427 -39.28 -9.54 7.20
N MET A 428 -38.94 -10.77 7.58
CA MET A 428 -39.93 -11.82 7.87
C MET A 428 -40.85 -11.43 9.04
N GLY A 429 -40.33 -10.81 10.09
CA GLY A 429 -41.12 -10.31 11.22
C GLY A 429 -42.10 -9.22 10.80
N ASN A 430 -41.66 -8.26 9.99
CA ASN A 430 -42.53 -7.20 9.45
C ASN A 430 -43.59 -7.75 8.49
N TYR A 431 -43.22 -8.73 7.65
CA TYR A 431 -44.14 -9.43 6.77
C TYR A 431 -45.22 -10.16 7.58
N TYR A 432 -44.81 -10.95 8.57
CA TYR A 432 -45.74 -11.69 9.43
C TYR A 432 -46.67 -10.76 10.21
N LEU A 433 -46.15 -9.64 10.70
CA LEU A 433 -46.93 -8.62 11.41
C LEU A 433 -47.99 -7.97 10.52
N THR A 434 -47.67 -7.69 9.26
CA THR A 434 -48.54 -6.93 8.34
C THR A 434 -49.43 -7.79 7.45
N TYR A 435 -49.25 -9.11 7.49
CA TYR A 435 -50.08 -10.07 6.76
C TYR A 435 -51.52 -10.09 7.27
N MET A 436 -52.48 -10.23 6.36
CA MET A 436 -53.91 -10.30 6.67
C MET A 436 -54.42 -11.72 6.45
N ARG A 437 -55.07 -12.30 7.47
CA ARG A 437 -55.58 -13.67 7.42
C ARG A 437 -57.10 -13.67 7.62
N MET A 438 -57.80 -14.42 6.76
CA MET A 438 -59.24 -14.62 6.85
C MET A 438 -59.56 -15.62 7.97
N GLY A 439 -60.64 -15.38 8.73
CA GLY A 439 -61.13 -16.28 9.79
C GLY A 439 -60.38 -16.15 11.13
N GLU A 440 -59.66 -15.06 11.37
CA GLU A 440 -59.01 -14.78 12.65
C GLU A 440 -60.01 -14.29 13.72
N LYS A 441 -59.64 -14.47 14.99
CA LYS A 441 -60.45 -14.02 16.12
C LYS A 441 -60.61 -12.50 16.10
N GLY A 442 -61.85 -12.01 16.13
CA GLY A 442 -62.15 -10.57 16.12
C GLY A 442 -62.26 -9.94 14.72
N GLU A 443 -62.39 -10.76 13.67
CA GLU A 443 -62.66 -10.28 12.30
C GLU A 443 -63.94 -9.42 12.24
N GLY A 444 -63.85 -8.29 11.55
CA GLY A 444 -64.95 -7.34 11.35
C GLY A 444 -65.21 -6.37 12.51
N MET A 445 -64.47 -6.46 13.61
CA MET A 445 -64.57 -5.51 14.73
C MET A 445 -64.16 -4.09 14.30
N ALA A 446 -64.82 -3.09 14.87
CA ALA A 446 -64.55 -1.68 14.62
C ALA A 446 -63.98 -1.02 15.88
N PHE A 447 -62.92 -0.23 15.71
CA PHE A 447 -62.19 0.50 16.75
C PHE A 447 -62.15 1.99 16.44
N ARG A 448 -62.18 2.80 17.50
CA ARG A 448 -62.12 4.26 17.44
C ARG A 448 -60.74 4.77 17.02
N ASP A 449 -59.68 4.13 17.46
CA ASP A 449 -58.30 4.54 17.14
C ASP A 449 -57.34 3.34 17.13
N THR A 450 -56.11 3.59 16.70
CA THR A 450 -55.06 2.56 16.69
C THR A 450 -54.73 2.05 18.09
N PHE A 451 -54.88 2.88 19.12
CA PHE A 451 -54.60 2.49 20.51
C PHE A 451 -55.62 1.47 21.03
N GLU A 452 -56.92 1.66 20.73
CA GLU A 452 -57.98 0.74 21.11
C GLU A 452 -57.80 -0.63 20.43
N ALA A 453 -57.39 -0.63 19.15
CA ALA A 453 -57.09 -1.86 18.43
C ALA A 453 -55.90 -2.63 19.06
N ILE A 454 -54.84 -1.93 19.45
CA ILE A 454 -53.67 -2.52 20.12
C ILE A 454 -54.06 -3.06 21.50
N MET A 455 -54.80 -2.29 22.28
CA MET A 455 -55.31 -2.70 23.60
C MET A 455 -56.20 -3.95 23.50
N ALA A 456 -57.06 -4.04 22.47
CA ALA A 456 -57.91 -5.21 22.24
C ALA A 456 -57.09 -6.48 21.92
N TYR A 457 -55.95 -6.33 21.24
CA TYR A 457 -54.99 -7.42 21.03
C TYR A 457 -54.27 -7.82 22.33
N GLU A 458 -53.81 -6.85 23.13
CA GLU A 458 -53.18 -7.11 24.43
C GLU A 458 -54.13 -7.84 25.40
N MET A 459 -55.43 -7.53 25.35
CA MET A 459 -56.48 -8.23 26.10
C MET A 459 -56.87 -9.60 25.50
N GLY A 460 -56.27 -10.01 24.39
CA GLY A 460 -56.54 -11.29 23.72
C GLY A 460 -57.92 -11.40 23.07
N LYS A 461 -58.59 -10.26 22.81
CA LYS A 461 -59.92 -10.22 22.18
C LYS A 461 -59.86 -10.32 20.66
N VAL A 462 -58.79 -9.82 20.04
CA VAL A 462 -58.56 -9.81 18.60
C VAL A 462 -57.18 -10.39 18.27
N GLY A 463 -57.06 -11.10 17.15
CA GLY A 463 -55.79 -11.63 16.65
C GLY A 463 -54.95 -10.59 15.90
N LEU A 464 -53.65 -10.85 15.77
CA LEU A 464 -52.68 -9.92 15.16
C LEU A 464 -53.02 -9.62 13.70
N GLN A 465 -53.46 -10.66 12.97
CA GLN A 465 -53.69 -10.63 11.52
C GLN A 465 -55.18 -10.50 11.17
N ALA A 466 -56.04 -10.29 12.19
CA ALA A 466 -57.47 -10.13 12.02
C ALA A 466 -57.81 -8.87 11.23
N LYS A 467 -58.76 -9.00 10.30
CA LYS A 467 -59.28 -7.87 9.52
C LYS A 467 -60.22 -7.03 10.39
N VAL A 468 -59.84 -5.78 10.66
CA VAL A 468 -60.53 -4.86 11.57
C VAL A 468 -60.76 -3.50 10.91
N LYS A 469 -61.76 -2.75 11.38
CA LYS A 469 -62.04 -1.36 10.95
C LYS A 469 -61.48 -0.41 11.99
N VAL A 470 -60.55 0.46 11.61
CA VAL A 470 -59.92 1.41 12.52
C VAL A 470 -60.03 2.81 11.94
N GLN A 471 -60.41 3.78 12.76
CA GLN A 471 -60.36 5.18 12.38
C GLN A 471 -58.94 5.73 12.57
N VAL A 472 -58.39 6.34 11.52
CA VAL A 472 -57.03 6.85 11.46
C VAL A 472 -57.05 8.33 11.05
N ASP A 473 -56.21 9.12 11.72
CA ASP A 473 -56.12 10.58 11.56
C ASP A 473 -54.93 11.01 10.68
N LYS A 474 -54.27 10.05 10.02
CA LYS A 474 -53.11 10.24 9.14
C LYS A 474 -53.50 9.92 7.69
N SER A 475 -52.79 10.53 6.73
CA SER A 475 -52.83 10.14 5.31
C SER A 475 -52.49 8.65 5.17
N VAL A 476 -53.22 7.91 4.33
CA VAL A 476 -53.07 6.46 4.20
C VAL A 476 -52.45 6.11 2.85
N LYS A 477 -51.44 5.24 2.85
CA LYS A 477 -50.77 4.74 1.65
C LYS A 477 -51.12 3.26 1.43
N ARG A 478 -51.66 2.92 0.26
CA ARG A 478 -52.08 1.56 -0.15
C ARG A 478 -51.26 1.04 -1.34
N GLU A 479 -51.28 -0.27 -1.58
CA GLU A 479 -50.48 -0.95 -2.64
C GLU A 479 -50.78 -0.45 -4.06
N ALA A 480 -51.96 0.13 -4.32
CA ALA A 480 -52.42 0.50 -5.65
C ALA A 480 -51.93 1.88 -6.17
N GLY A 481 -51.02 2.56 -5.48
CA GLY A 481 -50.52 3.88 -5.91
C GLY A 481 -51.50 5.05 -5.68
N ASP A 482 -52.69 4.77 -5.16
CA ASP A 482 -53.63 5.78 -4.69
C ASP A 482 -53.16 6.31 -3.32
N GLU A 483 -52.40 7.41 -3.33
CA GLU A 483 -52.23 8.25 -2.15
C GLU A 483 -53.52 9.03 -1.94
N VAL A 484 -54.32 8.61 -0.96
CA VAL A 484 -55.47 9.41 -0.52
C VAL A 484 -54.93 10.46 0.45
N GLU A 485 -54.54 11.62 -0.10
CA GLU A 485 -54.27 12.84 0.68
C GLU A 485 -55.59 13.36 1.26
N GLY A 486 -56.03 12.75 2.36
CA GLY A 486 -57.21 13.20 3.10
C GLY A 486 -56.82 13.68 4.49
N SER A 487 -56.83 14.99 4.70
CA SER A 487 -56.75 15.62 6.02
C SER A 487 -58.08 15.46 6.77
N GLY A 488 -58.43 14.24 7.15
CA GLY A 488 -59.67 13.95 7.87
C GLY A 488 -59.70 12.55 8.46
N HIS A 489 -60.59 12.36 9.45
CA HIS A 489 -60.87 11.07 10.07
C HIS A 489 -61.34 10.06 9.02
N GLN A 490 -60.51 9.06 8.70
CA GLN A 490 -60.87 8.00 7.76
C GLN A 490 -60.97 6.65 8.47
N VAL A 491 -62.07 5.94 8.25
CA VAL A 491 -62.20 4.54 8.69
C VAL A 491 -61.61 3.65 7.60
N ILE A 492 -60.55 2.94 7.94
CA ILE A 492 -59.88 2.00 7.03
C ILE A 492 -60.05 0.55 7.49
N GLU A 493 -60.12 -0.36 6.53
CA GLU A 493 -60.07 -1.80 6.79
C GLU A 493 -58.59 -2.24 6.82
N THR A 494 -58.07 -2.52 8.02
CA THR A 494 -56.66 -2.85 8.22
C THR A 494 -56.51 -4.06 9.17
N THR A 495 -55.30 -4.33 9.65
CA THR A 495 -55.04 -5.35 10.69
C THR A 495 -54.48 -4.71 11.95
N VAL A 496 -54.61 -5.39 13.09
CA VAL A 496 -54.00 -4.91 14.34
C VAL A 496 -52.48 -4.86 14.22
N GLY A 497 -51.87 -5.82 13.52
CA GLY A 497 -50.43 -5.81 13.26
C GLY A 497 -49.95 -4.62 12.43
N ARG A 498 -50.72 -4.18 11.41
CA ARG A 498 -50.43 -2.92 10.70
C ARG A 498 -50.56 -1.70 11.61
N CYS A 499 -51.50 -1.70 12.55
CA CYS A 499 -51.60 -0.62 13.56
C CYS A 499 -50.36 -0.57 14.46
N ILE A 500 -49.86 -1.72 14.92
CA ILE A 500 -48.64 -1.83 15.73
C ILE A 500 -47.43 -1.30 14.94
N PHE A 501 -47.28 -1.69 13.68
CA PHE A 501 -46.19 -1.21 12.83
C PHE A 501 -46.23 0.32 12.66
N ASN A 502 -47.40 0.87 12.35
CA ASN A 502 -47.57 2.30 12.12
C ASN A 502 -47.45 3.14 13.40
N ALA A 503 -47.69 2.55 14.58
CA ALA A 503 -47.46 3.22 15.86
C ALA A 503 -45.97 3.54 16.09
N MET A 504 -45.04 2.78 15.49
CA MET A 504 -43.61 3.05 15.56
C MET A 504 -43.15 4.17 14.59
N LEU A 505 -43.98 4.55 13.63
CA LEU A 505 -43.62 5.53 12.61
C LEU A 505 -43.80 6.98 13.13
N PRO A 506 -42.90 7.90 12.77
CA PRO A 506 -43.04 9.33 13.06
C PRO A 506 -44.37 9.93 12.57
N ALA A 507 -44.81 11.01 13.22
CA ALA A 507 -46.10 11.64 12.94
C ALA A 507 -46.27 12.12 11.48
N GLY A 508 -45.18 12.55 10.83
CA GLY A 508 -45.19 13.05 9.44
C GLY A 508 -45.15 11.97 8.36
N ILE A 509 -45.18 10.68 8.73
CA ILE A 509 -45.21 9.56 7.80
C ILE A 509 -46.66 9.05 7.65
N PRO A 510 -47.12 8.77 6.42
CA PRO A 510 -48.46 8.21 6.21
C PRO A 510 -48.64 6.86 6.90
N PHE A 511 -49.88 6.51 7.19
CA PHE A 511 -50.24 5.17 7.62
C PHE A 511 -50.10 4.20 6.44
N TYR A 512 -49.23 3.22 6.58
CA TYR A 512 -49.04 2.17 5.57
C TYR A 512 -50.04 1.03 5.79
N ASP A 513 -51.00 0.92 4.87
CA ASP A 513 -51.97 -0.16 4.82
C ASP A 513 -51.64 -1.13 3.68
N MET A 514 -50.45 -1.72 3.77
CA MET A 514 -49.94 -2.67 2.78
C MET A 514 -49.11 -3.76 3.47
N ILE A 515 -48.84 -4.85 2.76
CA ILE A 515 -47.95 -5.88 3.26
C ILE A 515 -46.50 -5.37 3.12
N MET A 516 -45.72 -5.45 4.20
CA MET A 516 -44.31 -5.08 4.19
C MET A 516 -43.48 -6.29 3.76
N SER A 517 -42.95 -6.26 2.54
CA SER A 517 -42.14 -7.34 1.93
C SER A 517 -40.76 -6.89 1.51
#